data_AF-A0A7C2LUG1-F1
#
_entry.id   AF-A0A7C2LUG1-F1
#
_cell.length_a   1.000
_cell.length_b   1.000
_cell.length_c   1.000
_cell.angle_alpha   90.00
_cell.angle_beta   90.00
_cell.angle_gamma   90.00
#
_symmetry.space_group_name_H-M   'P 1'
#
loop_
_entity.id
_entity.type
_entity.pdbx_description
1 polymer ?
#
loop_
_entity_poly.entity_id
_entity_poly.type
_entity_poly.pdbx_seq_one_letter_code
_entity_poly.pdbx_strand_id
1 'polypeptide(L)'
;MFRIRRIFDDLSPGSRVLIEQVVDILERQFPGLNHDEYRKIPDMLSNPVKYQFRPILYVSEKKRYTVGAFALMLHDPSLGFCYLDYLSVSPGSGSRGIGGILYDNLRREARLLDVVGIFFECLPDDPALSPDPLIRKQNQARLRFYERFGAYPVAGTRYETPVKPGDTDPPYLMFDGLGRNRLPGRDNIRRIVKAILHRKYGDVCGPEYIRNVVDSFTDDPIRLRAPRYVKSAPPVTVWGIPESRLITLVVNERHTIHHVRERGYVEAPARIGSILKQLEPSGLFRKVKARPFSEKYILAVHERKYIDYFKAVCRRMQSLGPLYPYVFPVRNAARPPRELSVRAGYFCIDTFTPLSREAFTAARGAVDATLSGALSLLEGATLAYALVRPPGHHAERGVFGGFCYFNNNAIAADYLSRYGRVCILDIDFHHGNGQQDIFYRRRDVLTISLHGHPNFAYPYFSGFREERGEGDGVGFNINYPLPENINGEVYRSYLGRALTHIRRFRPLFLVVAFGTDTAKNDPTGSWLLSAADFKANGKLIGALKLKTLCVHEGGYDNRVLGSNVKNFFEGLFEG
;
A
#
# COMPACT_ATOMS: atom_id res chain seq x y z
N MET A 1 -16.03 17.06 10.10
CA MET A 1 -15.51 15.86 9.41
C MET A 1 -14.25 15.42 10.14
N PHE A 2 -14.13 14.14 10.50
CA PHE A 2 -12.96 13.55 11.14
C PHE A 2 -12.41 12.44 10.23
N ARG A 3 -11.11 12.15 10.32
CA ARG A 3 -10.45 11.05 9.60
C ARG A 3 -10.01 10.01 10.62
N ILE A 4 -10.07 8.73 10.26
CA ILE A 4 -9.47 7.67 11.09
C ILE A 4 -8.06 7.42 10.60
N ARG A 5 -7.11 7.52 11.52
CA ARG A 5 -5.68 7.40 11.23
C ARG A 5 -5.08 6.30 12.09
N ARG A 6 -4.31 5.41 11.47
CA ARG A 6 -3.45 4.46 12.17
C ARG A 6 -2.15 5.16 12.56
N ILE A 7 -1.70 4.97 13.79
CA ILE A 7 -0.40 5.41 14.28
C ILE A 7 0.53 4.20 14.27
N PHE A 8 1.68 4.33 13.60
CA PHE A 8 2.64 3.24 13.41
C PHE A 8 3.83 3.31 14.37
N ASP A 9 4.23 4.52 14.73
CA ASP A 9 5.40 4.82 15.54
C ASP A 9 5.23 6.19 16.21
N ASP A 10 6.16 6.52 17.12
CA ASP A 10 6.31 7.82 17.78
C ASP A 10 7.44 8.67 17.15
N LEU A 11 7.90 8.34 15.94
CA LEU A 11 9.06 9.00 15.33
C LEU A 11 8.68 10.34 14.68
N SER A 12 7.48 10.44 14.11
CA SER A 12 7.03 11.68 13.48
C SER A 12 6.46 12.68 14.51
N PRO A 13 6.73 13.99 14.39
CA PRO A 13 6.17 15.00 15.29
C PRO A 13 4.64 14.96 15.36
N GLY A 14 3.97 14.71 14.22
CA GLY A 14 2.52 14.56 14.17
C GLY A 14 2.00 13.31 14.88
N SER A 15 2.75 12.21 14.89
CA SER A 15 2.39 11.02 15.66
C SER A 15 2.51 11.27 17.16
N ARG A 16 3.59 11.93 17.62
CA ARG A 16 3.81 12.24 19.04
C ARG A 16 2.68 13.05 19.65
N VAL A 17 2.28 14.14 18.98
CA VAL A 17 1.18 15.01 19.41
C VAL A 17 -0.16 14.24 19.54
N LEU A 18 -0.39 13.26 18.67
CA LEU A 18 -1.60 12.43 18.73
C LEU A 18 -1.52 11.39 19.87
N ILE A 19 -0.34 10.81 20.10
CA ILE A 19 -0.12 9.83 21.19
C ILE A 19 -0.23 10.52 22.56
N GLU A 20 0.33 11.72 22.72
CA GLU A 20 0.19 12.52 23.96
C GLU A 20 -1.27 12.76 24.30
N GLN A 21 -2.09 13.15 23.32
CA GLN A 21 -3.53 13.31 23.52
C GLN A 21 -4.25 12.00 23.86
N VAL A 22 -3.78 10.85 23.36
CA VAL A 22 -4.33 9.54 23.75
C VAL A 22 -4.04 9.26 25.23
N VAL A 23 -2.82 9.54 25.68
CA VAL A 23 -2.43 9.41 27.09
C VAL A 23 -3.29 10.33 27.97
N ASP A 24 -3.47 11.60 27.58
CA ASP A 24 -4.31 12.56 28.30
C ASP A 24 -5.78 12.07 28.42
N ILE A 25 -6.33 11.47 27.37
CA ILE A 25 -7.69 10.92 27.41
C ILE A 25 -7.76 9.73 28.37
N LEU A 26 -6.74 8.86 28.38
CA LEU A 26 -6.67 7.71 29.30
C LEU A 26 -6.63 8.17 30.76
N GLU A 27 -5.75 9.11 31.09
CA GLU A 27 -5.59 9.62 32.46
C GLU A 27 -6.90 10.24 32.99
N ARG A 28 -7.65 10.95 32.13
CA ARG A 28 -8.93 11.57 32.51
C ARG A 28 -10.08 10.57 32.63
N GLN A 29 -10.09 9.53 31.80
CA GLN A 29 -11.19 8.53 31.79
C GLN A 29 -11.00 7.43 32.81
N PHE A 30 -9.76 7.18 33.24
CA PHE A 30 -9.41 6.08 34.11
C PHE A 30 -8.42 6.51 35.22
N PRO A 31 -8.86 7.40 36.13
CA PRO A 31 -8.00 7.97 37.17
C PRO A 31 -7.53 6.97 38.24
N GLY A 32 -8.17 5.79 38.33
CA GLY A 32 -7.84 4.74 39.29
C GLY A 32 -6.84 3.69 38.80
N LEU A 33 -6.35 3.82 37.57
CA LEU A 33 -5.38 2.88 36.97
C LEU A 33 -3.96 3.47 37.02
N ASN A 34 -2.94 2.62 37.02
CA ASN A 34 -1.55 3.03 37.18
C ASN A 34 -1.09 3.91 36.00
N HIS A 35 -0.82 5.19 36.26
CA HIS A 35 -0.38 6.17 35.26
C HIS A 35 0.89 5.74 34.48
N ASP A 36 1.75 4.92 35.09
CA ASP A 36 2.95 4.40 34.43
C ASP A 36 2.62 3.42 33.29
N GLU A 37 1.43 2.81 33.27
CA GLU A 37 1.02 1.93 32.17
C GLU A 37 0.70 2.70 30.90
N TYR A 38 0.04 3.86 31.00
CA TYR A 38 -0.31 4.67 29.83
C TYR A 38 0.92 5.24 29.13
N ARG A 39 1.95 5.58 29.92
CA ARG A 39 3.23 6.08 29.41
C ARG A 39 4.05 5.02 28.68
N LYS A 40 3.67 3.74 28.77
CA LYS A 40 4.28 2.65 27.98
C LYS A 40 3.75 2.60 26.54
N ILE A 41 2.64 3.27 26.18
CA ILE A 41 2.07 3.19 24.83
C ILE A 41 3.07 3.58 23.71
N PRO A 42 3.84 4.68 23.83
CA PRO A 42 4.91 4.99 22.87
C PRO A 42 5.94 3.85 22.75
N ASP A 43 6.41 3.32 23.89
CA ASP A 43 7.39 2.22 23.93
C ASP A 43 6.82 0.94 23.33
N MET A 44 5.54 0.64 23.56
CA MET A 44 4.85 -0.51 22.96
C MET A 44 4.82 -0.40 21.44
N LEU A 45 4.48 0.78 20.90
CA LEU A 45 4.43 1.03 19.44
C LEU A 45 5.80 0.80 18.79
N SER A 46 6.87 1.23 19.46
CA SER A 46 8.23 1.18 18.93
C SER A 46 8.93 -0.16 19.22
N ASN A 47 8.55 -0.90 20.26
CA ASN A 47 9.20 -2.14 20.70
C ASN A 47 8.25 -3.35 20.84
N PRO A 48 7.57 -3.79 19.76
CA PRO A 48 6.57 -4.87 19.82
C PRO A 48 7.14 -6.22 20.30
N VAL A 49 8.45 -6.46 20.10
CA VAL A 49 9.11 -7.70 20.55
C VAL A 49 9.16 -7.77 22.08
N LYS A 50 9.44 -6.66 22.76
CA LYS A 50 9.51 -6.57 24.23
C LYS A 50 8.17 -6.96 24.87
N TYR A 51 7.08 -6.52 24.26
CA TYR A 51 5.72 -6.72 24.77
C TYR A 51 5.04 -7.98 24.23
N GLN A 52 5.70 -8.73 23.34
CA GLN A 52 5.17 -9.94 22.70
C GLN A 52 3.81 -9.75 22.00
N PHE A 53 3.48 -8.50 21.66
CA PHE A 53 2.29 -8.09 20.94
C PHE A 53 2.68 -7.04 19.90
N ARG A 54 1.98 -7.05 18.77
CA ARG A 54 2.02 -5.95 17.81
C ARG A 54 0.87 -4.98 18.12
N PRO A 55 1.13 -3.80 18.68
CA PRO A 55 0.06 -2.83 18.94
C PRO A 55 -0.45 -2.20 17.63
N ILE A 56 -1.73 -1.88 17.64
CA ILE A 56 -2.45 -1.22 16.56
C ILE A 56 -3.27 -0.10 17.20
N LEU A 57 -2.75 1.12 17.08
CA LEU A 57 -3.40 2.32 17.59
C LEU A 57 -4.11 3.05 16.44
N TYR A 58 -5.43 3.20 16.57
CA TYR A 58 -6.24 4.04 15.71
C TYR A 58 -6.75 5.26 16.46
N VAL A 59 -6.68 6.43 15.83
CA VAL A 59 -7.21 7.69 16.35
C VAL A 59 -8.22 8.29 15.37
N SER A 60 -9.29 8.87 15.90
CA SER A 60 -10.16 9.75 15.11
C SER A 60 -9.61 11.18 15.18
N GLU A 61 -9.01 11.64 14.10
CA GLU A 61 -8.38 12.95 13.98
C GLU A 61 -9.39 13.99 13.46
N LYS A 62 -9.59 15.06 14.21
CA LYS A 62 -10.34 16.27 13.79
C LYS A 62 -9.36 17.32 13.23
N LYS A 63 -9.86 18.49 12.78
CA LYS A 63 -9.01 19.59 12.30
C LYS A 63 -7.94 19.95 13.36
N ARG A 64 -6.70 20.23 12.93
CA ARG A 64 -5.53 20.59 13.77
C ARG A 64 -5.04 19.48 14.73
N TYR A 65 -4.93 18.23 14.26
CA TYR A 65 -4.37 17.11 15.04
C TYR A 65 -5.09 16.84 16.37
N THR A 66 -6.39 17.13 16.49
CA THR A 66 -7.13 16.88 17.74
C THR A 66 -7.75 15.48 17.76
N VAL A 67 -7.48 14.69 18.80
CA VAL A 67 -8.02 13.35 18.97
C VAL A 67 -9.46 13.41 19.53
N GLY A 68 -10.42 12.95 18.72
CA GLY A 68 -11.82 12.82 19.14
C GLY A 68 -12.12 11.52 19.90
N ALA A 69 -11.40 10.45 19.57
CA ALA A 69 -11.53 9.12 20.16
C ALA A 69 -10.32 8.28 19.70
N PHE A 70 -10.03 7.19 20.40
CA PHE A 70 -8.98 6.26 20.01
C PHE A 70 -9.36 4.82 20.34
N ALA A 71 -8.65 3.88 19.71
CA ALA A 71 -8.72 2.48 20.04
C ALA A 71 -7.33 1.84 19.94
N LEU A 72 -6.96 1.06 20.97
CA LEU A 72 -5.70 0.31 21.05
C LEU A 72 -6.01 -1.18 21.03
N MET A 73 -5.52 -1.88 20.01
CA MET A 73 -5.66 -3.33 19.85
C MET A 73 -4.28 -3.98 19.79
N LEU A 74 -4.08 -5.06 20.52
CA LEU A 74 -2.84 -5.82 20.58
C LEU A 74 -3.00 -7.10 19.75
N HIS A 75 -2.17 -7.29 18.73
CA HIS A 75 -2.21 -8.48 17.87
C HIS A 75 -1.12 -9.48 18.25
N ASP A 76 -1.50 -10.74 18.49
CA ASP A 76 -0.58 -11.87 18.59
C ASP A 76 -0.59 -12.68 17.28
N PRO A 77 0.45 -12.56 16.44
CA PRO A 77 0.53 -13.30 15.19
C PRO A 77 0.80 -14.80 15.36
N SER A 78 1.32 -15.24 16.52
CA SER A 78 1.70 -16.63 16.79
C SER A 78 0.49 -17.47 17.21
N LEU A 79 -0.38 -16.89 18.04
CA LEU A 79 -1.63 -17.53 18.47
C LEU A 79 -2.84 -17.13 17.59
N GLY A 80 -2.67 -16.11 16.74
CA GLY A 80 -3.68 -15.69 15.77
C GLY A 80 -4.91 -15.06 16.42
N PHE A 81 -4.72 -14.12 17.35
CA PHE A 81 -5.82 -13.38 18.00
C PHE A 81 -5.48 -11.89 18.16
N CYS A 82 -6.53 -11.09 18.34
CA CYS A 82 -6.40 -9.69 18.77
C CYS A 82 -6.97 -9.52 20.18
N TYR A 83 -6.35 -8.68 21.00
CA TYR A 83 -6.87 -8.21 22.28
C TYR A 83 -7.20 -6.73 22.18
N LEU A 84 -8.47 -6.33 22.32
CA LEU A 84 -8.84 -4.92 22.41
C LEU A 84 -8.56 -4.45 23.84
N ASP A 85 -7.56 -3.59 23.98
CA ASP A 85 -7.13 -3.08 25.28
C ASP A 85 -7.95 -1.84 25.68
N TYR A 86 -8.04 -0.86 24.78
CA TYR A 86 -8.80 0.36 25.02
C TYR A 86 -9.65 0.76 23.82
N LEU A 87 -10.87 1.20 24.10
CA LEU A 87 -11.73 1.94 23.18
C LEU A 87 -12.35 3.10 23.94
N SER A 88 -11.92 4.33 23.64
CA SER A 88 -12.34 5.49 24.42
C SER A 88 -12.61 6.70 23.54
N VAL A 89 -13.55 7.53 23.99
CA VAL A 89 -14.01 8.74 23.32
C VAL A 89 -13.63 9.93 24.19
N SER A 90 -13.06 10.97 23.58
CA SER A 90 -12.57 12.14 24.31
C SER A 90 -13.73 12.85 25.03
N PRO A 91 -13.58 13.25 26.31
CA PRO A 91 -14.60 13.99 27.05
C PRO A 91 -15.06 15.25 26.30
N GLY A 92 -16.37 15.50 26.24
CA GLY A 92 -16.92 16.66 25.53
C GLY A 92 -16.91 16.57 24.00
N SER A 93 -16.42 15.47 23.42
CA SER A 93 -16.57 15.23 21.98
C SER A 93 -18.04 14.88 21.65
N GLY A 94 -18.81 15.88 21.21
CA GLY A 94 -20.25 15.77 20.90
C GLY A 94 -20.65 14.85 19.75
N SER A 95 -19.85 13.85 19.42
CA SER A 95 -20.00 12.98 18.26
C SER A 95 -20.49 11.59 18.67
N ARG A 96 -21.81 11.44 18.75
CA ARG A 96 -22.46 10.12 18.87
C ARG A 96 -21.99 9.21 17.73
N GLY A 97 -21.61 7.98 18.06
CA GLY A 97 -21.28 6.94 17.08
C GLY A 97 -19.80 6.75 16.73
N ILE A 98 -18.89 7.66 17.12
CA ILE A 98 -17.45 7.49 16.80
C ILE A 98 -16.88 6.19 17.36
N GLY A 99 -17.22 5.82 18.59
CA GLY A 99 -16.76 4.55 19.19
C GLY A 99 -17.18 3.33 18.38
N GLY A 100 -18.39 3.36 17.79
CA GLY A 100 -18.85 2.30 16.89
C GLY A 100 -18.05 2.24 15.59
N ILE A 101 -17.73 3.39 15.00
CA ILE A 101 -16.93 3.46 13.76
C ILE A 101 -15.48 3.00 14.02
N LEU A 102 -14.90 3.34 15.16
CA LEU A 102 -13.57 2.86 15.56
C LEU A 102 -13.57 1.35 15.80
N TYR A 103 -14.57 0.84 16.53
CA TYR A 103 -14.68 -0.60 16.78
C TYR A 103 -14.87 -1.39 15.48
N ASP A 104 -15.72 -0.92 14.55
CA ASP A 104 -15.84 -1.53 13.22
C ASP A 104 -14.51 -1.51 12.43
N ASN A 105 -13.72 -0.44 12.51
CA ASN A 105 -12.40 -0.41 11.88
C ASN A 105 -11.43 -1.43 12.50
N LEU A 106 -11.47 -1.62 13.81
CA LEU A 106 -10.68 -2.67 14.46
C LEU A 106 -11.13 -4.07 14.03
N ARG A 107 -12.44 -4.32 13.93
CA ARG A 107 -12.99 -5.59 13.41
C ARG A 107 -12.53 -5.85 11.98
N ARG A 108 -12.49 -4.82 11.13
CA ARG A 108 -11.92 -4.91 9.77
C ARG A 108 -10.44 -5.27 9.79
N GLU A 109 -9.65 -4.58 10.62
CA GLU A 109 -8.22 -4.86 10.76
C GLU A 109 -7.98 -6.30 11.23
N ALA A 110 -8.69 -6.75 12.28
CA ALA A 110 -8.58 -8.11 12.80
C ALA A 110 -8.95 -9.15 11.72
N ARG A 111 -10.00 -8.90 10.93
CA ARG A 111 -10.39 -9.80 9.84
C ARG A 111 -9.32 -9.89 8.75
N LEU A 112 -8.60 -8.80 8.47
CA LEU A 112 -7.47 -8.78 7.52
C LEU A 112 -6.22 -9.46 8.04
N LEU A 113 -6.02 -9.49 9.36
CA LEU A 113 -4.95 -10.25 10.02
C LEU A 113 -5.24 -11.75 10.07
N ASP A 114 -6.43 -12.16 9.60
CA ASP A 114 -6.94 -13.53 9.62
C ASP A 114 -6.92 -14.21 11.00
N VAL A 115 -7.19 -13.41 12.05
CA VAL A 115 -7.24 -13.92 13.42
C VAL A 115 -8.53 -14.68 13.73
N VAL A 116 -8.49 -15.51 14.78
CA VAL A 116 -9.66 -16.24 15.28
C VAL A 116 -10.78 -15.32 15.78
N GLY A 117 -10.41 -14.15 16.33
CA GLY A 117 -11.35 -13.13 16.79
C GLY A 117 -10.67 -12.05 17.63
N ILE A 118 -11.49 -11.14 18.17
CA ILE A 118 -11.06 -10.12 19.13
C ILE A 118 -11.53 -10.53 20.52
N PHE A 119 -10.60 -10.55 21.46
CA PHE A 119 -10.85 -10.74 22.89
C PHE A 119 -10.71 -9.41 23.63
N PHE A 120 -11.46 -9.21 24.70
CA PHE A 120 -11.33 -8.03 25.56
C PHE A 120 -12.09 -8.25 26.86
N GLU A 121 -11.89 -7.36 27.82
CA GLU A 121 -12.56 -7.42 29.10
C GLU A 121 -13.71 -6.41 29.19
N CYS A 122 -14.84 -6.85 29.75
CA CYS A 122 -15.94 -5.97 30.11
C CYS A 122 -16.43 -6.30 31.51
N LEU A 123 -16.58 -5.27 32.35
CA LEU A 123 -17.08 -5.42 33.71
C LEU A 123 -18.49 -6.04 33.74
N PRO A 124 -18.83 -6.79 34.79
CA PRO A 124 -20.01 -7.64 34.80
C PRO A 124 -21.32 -6.87 35.03
N ASP A 125 -22.41 -7.42 34.52
CA ASP A 125 -23.78 -6.93 34.70
C ASP A 125 -24.58 -7.77 35.71
N ASP A 126 -23.95 -8.75 36.35
CA ASP A 126 -24.53 -9.57 37.40
C ASP A 126 -24.48 -8.82 38.74
N PRO A 127 -25.61 -8.61 39.44
CA PRO A 127 -25.63 -8.01 40.78
C PRO A 127 -24.72 -8.69 41.81
N ALA A 128 -24.47 -9.99 41.68
CA ALA A 128 -23.58 -10.73 42.58
C ALA A 128 -22.09 -10.40 42.35
N LEU A 129 -21.72 -10.04 41.12
CA LEU A 129 -20.34 -9.68 40.75
C LEU A 129 -20.12 -8.16 40.79
N SER A 130 -21.14 -7.36 40.46
CA SER A 130 -21.13 -5.89 40.45
C SER A 130 -22.24 -5.36 41.35
N PRO A 131 -21.99 -5.15 42.66
CA PRO A 131 -23.03 -4.83 43.63
C PRO A 131 -23.59 -3.41 43.46
N ASP A 132 -22.75 -2.42 43.09
CA ASP A 132 -23.15 -1.03 42.89
C ASP A 132 -24.08 -0.87 41.67
N PRO A 133 -25.36 -0.46 41.85
CA PRO A 133 -26.30 -0.26 40.76
C PRO A 133 -25.88 0.77 39.71
N LEU A 134 -25.13 1.82 40.10
CA LEU A 134 -24.68 2.88 39.18
C LEU A 134 -23.59 2.34 38.24
N ILE A 135 -22.60 1.63 38.80
CA ILE A 135 -21.55 0.95 38.02
C ILE A 135 -22.17 -0.10 37.12
N ARG A 136 -23.06 -0.94 37.67
CA ARG A 136 -23.76 -1.99 36.92
C ARG A 136 -24.52 -1.42 35.73
N LYS A 137 -25.19 -0.27 35.87
CA LYS A 137 -25.87 0.40 34.74
C LYS A 137 -24.91 0.80 33.61
N GLN A 138 -23.68 1.22 33.94
CA GLN A 138 -22.64 1.51 32.94
C GLN A 138 -22.15 0.22 32.27
N ASN A 139 -21.95 -0.84 33.04
CA ASN A 139 -21.55 -2.17 32.54
C ASN A 139 -22.58 -2.73 31.54
N GLN A 140 -23.87 -2.62 31.87
CA GLN A 140 -24.97 -2.98 30.97
C GLN A 140 -24.95 -2.20 29.66
N ALA A 141 -24.61 -0.90 29.70
CA ALA A 141 -24.51 -0.08 28.50
C ALA A 141 -23.31 -0.50 27.61
N ARG A 142 -22.17 -0.86 28.22
CA ARG A 142 -20.98 -1.37 27.52
C ARG A 142 -21.25 -2.74 26.88
N LEU A 143 -21.85 -3.67 27.62
CA LEU A 143 -22.24 -4.98 27.08
C LEU A 143 -23.24 -4.81 25.93
N ARG A 144 -24.26 -3.97 26.08
CA ARG A 144 -25.20 -3.62 24.99
C ARG A 144 -24.50 -3.01 23.77
N PHE A 145 -23.41 -2.26 23.96
CA PHE A 145 -22.63 -1.76 22.83
C PHE A 145 -21.99 -2.91 22.05
N TYR A 146 -21.30 -3.83 22.72
CA TYR A 146 -20.61 -4.94 22.07
C TYR A 146 -21.54 -6.02 21.50
N GLU A 147 -22.66 -6.32 22.17
CA GLU A 147 -23.66 -7.28 21.66
C GLU A 147 -24.24 -6.85 20.30
N ARG A 148 -24.31 -5.53 20.01
CA ARG A 148 -24.75 -5.02 18.69
C ARG A 148 -23.79 -5.40 17.56
N PHE A 149 -22.56 -5.76 17.88
CA PHE A 149 -21.56 -6.24 16.93
C PHE A 149 -21.45 -7.77 16.93
N GLY A 150 -22.19 -8.47 17.78
CA GLY A 150 -22.08 -9.93 17.93
C GLY A 150 -20.90 -10.37 18.81
N ALA A 151 -20.45 -9.50 19.70
CA ALA A 151 -19.46 -9.84 20.71
C ALA A 151 -20.13 -10.16 22.05
N TYR A 152 -19.82 -11.32 22.62
CA TYR A 152 -20.50 -11.87 23.80
C TYR A 152 -19.50 -12.37 24.85
N PRO A 153 -19.87 -12.39 26.15
CA PRO A 153 -19.07 -13.07 27.17
C PRO A 153 -18.87 -14.54 26.85
N VAL A 154 -17.66 -15.06 27.09
CA VAL A 154 -17.41 -16.49 27.14
C VAL A 154 -18.05 -17.04 28.42
N ALA A 155 -18.85 -18.08 28.29
CA ALA A 155 -19.63 -18.66 29.38
C ALA A 155 -19.00 -19.97 29.87
N GLY A 156 -19.39 -20.40 31.09
CA GLY A 156 -18.93 -21.67 31.65
C GLY A 156 -17.47 -21.65 32.12
N THR A 157 -16.94 -20.47 32.42
CA THR A 157 -15.54 -20.28 32.83
C THR A 157 -15.46 -19.70 34.24
N ARG A 158 -14.24 -19.60 34.76
CA ARG A 158 -13.91 -18.89 36.00
C ARG A 158 -13.14 -17.59 35.73
N TYR A 159 -13.24 -17.02 34.52
CA TYR A 159 -12.53 -15.79 34.17
C TYR A 159 -12.98 -14.62 35.04
N GLU A 160 -14.27 -14.58 35.37
CA GLU A 160 -14.91 -13.66 36.31
C GLU A 160 -14.60 -13.97 37.80
N THR A 161 -13.50 -14.67 38.09
CA THR A 161 -13.04 -14.88 39.47
C THR A 161 -12.17 -13.69 39.89
N PRO A 162 -12.46 -13.01 41.01
CA PRO A 162 -11.62 -11.93 41.52
C PRO A 162 -10.19 -12.40 41.78
N VAL A 163 -9.20 -11.57 41.43
CA VAL A 163 -7.78 -11.90 41.67
C VAL A 163 -7.48 -11.90 43.17
N LYS A 164 -8.01 -10.92 43.91
CA LYS A 164 -7.95 -10.89 45.37
C LYS A 164 -9.32 -11.26 45.94
N PRO A 165 -9.38 -12.13 46.96
CA PRO A 165 -10.63 -12.44 47.63
C PRO A 165 -11.31 -11.17 48.16
N GLY A 166 -12.60 -10.99 47.83
CA GLY A 166 -13.39 -9.83 48.24
C GLY A 166 -13.43 -8.66 47.26
N ASP A 167 -12.59 -8.66 46.21
CA ASP A 167 -12.69 -7.68 45.13
C ASP A 167 -14.01 -7.86 44.37
N THR A 168 -14.62 -6.74 43.98
CA THR A 168 -15.85 -6.72 43.15
C THR A 168 -15.51 -6.40 41.70
N ASP A 169 -16.51 -6.58 40.83
CA ASP A 169 -16.45 -6.28 39.40
C ASP A 169 -15.37 -7.07 38.62
N PRO A 170 -15.18 -8.38 38.87
CA PRO A 170 -14.25 -9.17 38.05
C PRO A 170 -14.75 -9.21 36.60
N PRO A 171 -13.88 -8.96 35.60
CA PRO A 171 -14.32 -8.80 34.22
C PRO A 171 -14.82 -10.10 33.61
N TYR A 172 -15.78 -10.01 32.69
CA TYR A 172 -16.00 -11.07 31.72
C TYR A 172 -14.93 -11.01 30.63
N LEU A 173 -14.47 -12.18 30.17
CA LEU A 173 -13.79 -12.30 28.89
C LEU A 173 -14.83 -12.25 27.77
N MET A 174 -14.75 -11.22 26.94
CA MET A 174 -15.57 -11.04 25.75
C MET A 174 -14.90 -11.66 24.53
N PHE A 175 -15.70 -12.17 23.60
CA PHE A 175 -15.24 -12.67 22.31
C PHE A 175 -16.08 -12.10 21.15
N ASP A 176 -15.42 -11.52 20.16
CA ASP A 176 -15.98 -11.12 18.86
C ASP A 176 -15.42 -12.03 17.76
N GLY A 177 -16.28 -12.89 17.21
CA GLY A 177 -15.94 -13.80 16.11
C GLY A 177 -15.84 -13.14 14.73
N LEU A 178 -15.89 -11.80 14.65
CA LEU A 178 -15.76 -11.02 13.41
C LEU A 178 -16.82 -11.35 12.36
N GLY A 179 -17.99 -11.84 12.78
CA GLY A 179 -19.05 -12.34 11.91
C GLY A 179 -18.76 -13.70 11.26
N ARG A 180 -17.81 -14.48 11.79
CA ARG A 180 -17.57 -15.89 11.43
C ARG A 180 -18.34 -16.80 12.40
N ASN A 181 -18.93 -17.88 11.91
CA ASN A 181 -19.62 -18.88 12.73
C ASN A 181 -18.66 -19.94 13.34
N ARG A 182 -17.39 -19.58 13.54
CA ARG A 182 -16.37 -20.50 14.06
C ARG A 182 -15.90 -20.03 15.43
N LEU A 183 -16.11 -20.86 16.43
CA LEU A 183 -15.66 -20.62 17.80
C LEU A 183 -14.28 -21.28 18.03
N PRO A 184 -13.42 -20.67 18.86
CA PRO A 184 -12.18 -21.29 19.30
C PRO A 184 -12.43 -22.65 19.97
N GLY A 185 -11.60 -23.64 19.62
CA GLY A 185 -11.56 -24.91 20.36
C GLY A 185 -10.91 -24.75 21.73
N ARG A 186 -11.11 -25.74 22.62
CA ARG A 186 -10.63 -25.71 24.02
C ARG A 186 -9.14 -25.42 24.15
N ASP A 187 -8.30 -26.14 23.41
CA ASP A 187 -6.85 -25.99 23.52
C ASP A 187 -6.37 -24.64 22.98
N ASN A 188 -7.05 -24.11 21.96
CA ASN A 188 -6.75 -22.80 21.40
C ASN A 188 -7.10 -21.69 22.40
N ILE A 189 -8.30 -21.71 23.00
CA ILE A 189 -8.69 -20.67 23.97
C ILE A 189 -7.80 -20.71 25.21
N ARG A 190 -7.44 -21.89 25.72
CA ARG A 190 -6.56 -22.02 26.89
C ARG A 190 -5.21 -21.36 26.65
N ARG A 191 -4.63 -21.52 25.45
CA ARG A 191 -3.38 -20.85 25.05
C ARG A 191 -3.54 -19.33 24.96
N ILE A 192 -4.64 -18.85 24.38
CA ILE A 192 -4.95 -17.41 24.25
C ILE A 192 -5.12 -16.77 25.63
N VAL A 193 -5.97 -17.34 26.49
CA VAL A 193 -6.24 -16.85 27.84
C VAL A 193 -4.97 -16.84 28.69
N LYS A 194 -4.19 -17.93 28.64
CA LYS A 194 -2.89 -17.99 29.30
C LYS A 194 -1.96 -16.86 28.83
N ALA A 195 -1.91 -16.59 27.52
CA ALA A 195 -1.09 -15.51 26.96
C ALA A 195 -1.58 -14.12 27.41
N ILE A 196 -2.89 -13.87 27.41
CA ILE A 196 -3.49 -12.62 27.91
C ILE A 196 -3.10 -12.40 29.38
N LEU A 197 -3.40 -13.38 30.24
CA LEU A 197 -3.17 -13.26 31.68
C LEU A 197 -1.67 -13.10 32.02
N HIS A 198 -0.77 -13.85 31.37
CA HIS A 198 0.66 -13.72 31.63
C HIS A 198 1.25 -12.40 31.13
N ARG A 199 0.92 -11.97 29.91
CA ARG A 199 1.61 -10.84 29.27
C ARG A 199 1.05 -9.49 29.70
N LYS A 200 -0.26 -9.45 30.00
CA LYS A 200 -0.98 -8.22 30.29
C LYS A 200 -1.21 -8.03 31.79
N TYR A 201 -1.33 -9.12 32.53
CA TYR A 201 -1.64 -9.12 33.95
C TYR A 201 -0.62 -9.89 34.81
N GLY A 202 0.57 -10.18 34.27
CA GLY A 202 1.58 -10.99 34.96
C GLY A 202 2.04 -10.44 36.32
N ASP A 203 1.95 -9.12 36.52
CA ASP A 203 2.30 -8.45 37.77
C ASP A 203 1.22 -8.59 38.86
N VAL A 204 0.00 -8.97 38.47
CA VAL A 204 -1.19 -9.02 39.35
C VAL A 204 -1.70 -10.46 39.52
N CYS A 205 -1.67 -11.25 38.45
CA CYS A 205 -2.17 -12.61 38.40
C CYS A 205 -1.05 -13.63 38.67
N GLY A 206 -1.07 -14.23 39.86
CA GLY A 206 -0.12 -15.29 40.22
C GLY A 206 -0.28 -16.57 39.39
N PRO A 207 0.75 -17.44 39.30
CA PRO A 207 0.70 -18.65 38.47
C PRO A 207 -0.44 -19.62 38.80
N GLU A 208 -0.84 -19.71 40.07
CA GLU A 208 -1.96 -20.54 40.51
C GLU A 208 -3.31 -20.00 40.04
N TYR A 209 -3.53 -18.68 40.16
CA TYR A 209 -4.71 -18.02 39.63
C TYR A 209 -4.84 -18.26 38.12
N ILE A 210 -3.74 -18.07 37.37
CA ILE A 210 -3.73 -18.29 35.92
C ILE A 210 -4.11 -19.74 35.58
N ARG A 211 -3.54 -20.73 36.27
CA ARG A 211 -3.90 -22.14 36.06
C ARG A 211 -5.38 -22.39 36.33
N ASN A 212 -5.89 -21.92 37.47
CA ASN A 212 -7.29 -22.11 37.84
C ASN A 212 -8.26 -21.50 36.81
N VAL A 213 -7.97 -20.30 36.31
CA VAL A 213 -8.77 -19.66 35.26
C VAL A 213 -8.65 -20.44 33.94
N VAL A 214 -7.45 -20.79 33.50
CA VAL A 214 -7.23 -21.50 32.23
C VAL A 214 -7.89 -22.89 32.24
N ASP A 215 -7.75 -23.64 33.33
CA ASP A 215 -8.29 -24.99 33.46
C ASP A 215 -9.83 -25.01 33.50
N SER A 216 -10.45 -23.89 33.90
CA SER A 216 -11.91 -23.74 33.89
C SER A 216 -12.53 -23.76 32.48
N PHE A 217 -11.75 -23.46 31.43
CA PHE A 217 -12.22 -23.55 30.04
C PHE A 217 -12.29 -25.04 29.64
N THR A 218 -13.44 -25.66 29.83
CA THR A 218 -13.65 -27.11 29.63
C THR A 218 -14.43 -27.45 28.35
N ASP A 219 -15.27 -26.54 27.86
CA ASP A 219 -16.06 -26.70 26.64
C ASP A 219 -15.20 -26.73 25.36
N ASP A 220 -15.61 -27.52 24.36
CA ASP A 220 -14.98 -27.59 23.03
C ASP A 220 -16.02 -27.69 21.88
N PRO A 221 -16.19 -26.65 21.04
CA PRO A 221 -15.59 -25.32 21.16
C PRO A 221 -16.16 -24.55 22.37
N ILE A 222 -15.61 -23.36 22.65
CA ILE A 222 -16.10 -22.51 23.75
C ILE A 222 -17.60 -22.22 23.64
N ARG A 223 -18.26 -21.99 24.77
CA ARG A 223 -19.64 -21.52 24.83
C ARG A 223 -19.68 -20.01 25.03
N LEU A 224 -20.59 -19.33 24.33
CA LEU A 224 -20.88 -17.91 24.55
C LEU A 224 -22.18 -17.74 25.34
N ARG A 225 -22.24 -16.69 26.16
CA ARG A 225 -23.46 -16.29 26.85
C ARG A 225 -24.52 -15.86 25.82
N ALA A 226 -25.77 -16.23 26.06
CA ALA A 226 -26.89 -15.81 25.20
C ALA A 226 -27.02 -14.27 25.16
N PRO A 227 -27.45 -13.69 24.02
CA PRO A 227 -27.69 -12.25 23.91
C PRO A 227 -28.72 -11.78 24.95
N ARG A 228 -28.43 -10.69 25.66
CA ARG A 228 -29.31 -10.15 26.71
C ARG A 228 -29.95 -8.82 26.34
N TYR A 229 -29.24 -8.00 25.56
CA TYR A 229 -29.63 -6.61 25.28
C TYR A 229 -30.07 -6.39 23.83
N VAL A 230 -29.77 -7.31 22.93
CA VAL A 230 -30.15 -7.23 21.51
C VAL A 230 -31.12 -8.37 21.18
N LYS A 231 -32.30 -8.03 20.67
CA LYS A 231 -33.38 -8.99 20.37
C LYS A 231 -33.28 -9.66 19.00
N SER A 232 -32.52 -9.07 18.08
CA SER A 232 -32.29 -9.58 16.73
C SER A 232 -30.83 -9.93 16.56
N ALA A 233 -30.52 -10.96 15.76
CA ALA A 233 -29.14 -11.23 15.36
C ALA A 233 -28.52 -9.95 14.77
N PRO A 234 -27.27 -9.60 15.13
CA PRO A 234 -26.60 -8.44 14.56
C PRO A 234 -26.52 -8.62 13.03
N PRO A 235 -26.73 -7.55 12.24
CA PRO A 235 -26.66 -7.64 10.80
C PRO A 235 -25.28 -8.17 10.38
N VAL A 236 -25.26 -9.09 9.42
CA VAL A 236 -24.01 -9.56 8.80
C VAL A 236 -23.32 -8.34 8.22
N THR A 237 -22.24 -7.90 8.88
CA THR A 237 -21.50 -6.73 8.43
C THR A 237 -20.77 -7.09 7.15
N VAL A 238 -21.18 -6.50 6.03
CA VAL A 238 -20.42 -6.56 4.77
C VAL A 238 -19.24 -5.62 4.91
N TRP A 239 -18.05 -6.18 5.10
CA TRP A 239 -16.84 -5.41 5.36
C TRP A 239 -16.24 -4.88 4.05
N GLY A 240 -16.35 -3.56 3.81
CA GLY A 240 -15.59 -2.89 2.77
C GLY A 240 -14.09 -2.79 3.10
N ILE A 241 -13.24 -2.63 2.08
CA ILE A 241 -11.79 -2.49 2.24
C ILE A 241 -11.45 -1.22 3.04
N PRO A 242 -10.61 -1.27 4.10
CA PRO A 242 -10.19 -0.08 4.83
C PRO A 242 -9.51 0.94 3.91
N GLU A 243 -9.76 2.23 4.13
CA GLU A 243 -9.19 3.31 3.31
C GLU A 243 -7.65 3.28 3.29
N SER A 244 -7.03 2.84 4.39
CA SER A 244 -5.58 2.65 4.53
C SER A 244 -5.01 1.52 3.67
N ARG A 245 -5.84 0.59 3.21
CA ARG A 245 -5.47 -0.53 2.33
C ARG A 245 -5.76 -0.23 0.86
N LEU A 246 -6.63 0.74 0.56
CA LEU A 246 -6.94 1.12 -0.82
C LEU A 246 -5.67 1.55 -1.56
N ILE A 247 -5.59 1.18 -2.83
CA ILE A 247 -4.48 1.56 -3.70
C ILE A 247 -4.59 3.07 -3.94
N THR A 248 -3.53 3.82 -3.62
CA THR A 248 -3.51 5.26 -3.88
C THR A 248 -3.38 5.48 -5.37
N LEU A 249 -4.41 6.02 -6.02
CA LEU A 249 -4.43 6.32 -7.45
C LEU A 249 -4.10 7.79 -7.68
N VAL A 250 -3.04 8.06 -8.42
CA VAL A 250 -2.69 9.41 -8.86
C VAL A 250 -2.73 9.45 -10.38
N VAL A 251 -3.50 10.38 -10.94
CA VAL A 251 -3.60 10.61 -12.38
C VAL A 251 -2.98 11.96 -12.68
N ASN A 252 -2.08 12.07 -13.64
CA ASN A 252 -1.50 13.37 -13.96
C ASN A 252 -2.51 14.30 -14.63
N GLU A 253 -2.59 15.53 -14.13
CA GLU A 253 -3.43 16.56 -14.73
C GLU A 253 -2.93 16.91 -16.13
N ARG A 254 -3.86 17.35 -16.98
CA ARG A 254 -3.57 17.78 -18.36
C ARG A 254 -2.91 16.72 -19.23
N HIS A 255 -2.94 15.43 -18.87
CA HIS A 255 -2.39 14.37 -19.72
C HIS A 255 -2.96 14.37 -21.16
N THR A 256 -4.11 14.99 -21.40
CA THR A 256 -4.77 15.11 -22.71
C THR A 256 -4.18 16.16 -23.65
N ILE A 257 -3.36 17.10 -23.14
CA ILE A 257 -2.89 18.25 -23.93
C ILE A 257 -1.86 17.87 -24.99
N HIS A 258 -1.08 16.82 -24.74
CA HIS A 258 -0.14 16.26 -25.70
C HIS A 258 -0.88 15.22 -26.55
N HIS A 259 -1.52 15.64 -27.63
CA HIS A 259 -2.33 14.75 -28.48
C HIS A 259 -1.90 14.87 -29.94
N VAL A 260 -1.18 13.86 -30.39
CA VAL A 260 -0.76 13.69 -31.78
C VAL A 260 -1.88 12.96 -32.52
N ARG A 261 -2.44 13.56 -33.56
CA ARG A 261 -3.61 13.04 -34.31
C ARG A 261 -3.22 12.38 -35.64
N GLU A 262 -2.06 11.73 -35.67
CA GLU A 262 -1.55 11.09 -36.88
C GLU A 262 -1.91 9.60 -36.92
N ARG A 263 -2.15 9.08 -38.13
CA ARG A 263 -2.50 7.69 -38.34
C ARG A 263 -1.34 6.79 -37.92
N GLY A 264 -1.60 5.84 -37.02
CA GLY A 264 -0.59 4.90 -36.50
C GLY A 264 0.05 5.32 -35.17
N TYR A 265 -0.18 6.54 -34.68
CA TYR A 265 0.26 6.93 -33.35
C TYR A 265 -0.65 6.32 -32.28
N VAL A 266 -0.12 5.38 -31.50
CA VAL A 266 -0.90 4.56 -30.56
C VAL A 266 -1.01 5.18 -29.16
N GLU A 267 -0.07 6.05 -28.78
CA GLU A 267 -0.03 6.69 -27.47
C GLU A 267 -1.08 7.83 -27.40
N ALA A 268 -2.35 7.49 -27.17
CA ALA A 268 -3.46 8.44 -27.25
C ALA A 268 -4.09 8.77 -25.87
N PRO A 269 -4.70 9.96 -25.69
CA PRO A 269 -5.38 10.33 -24.45
C PRO A 269 -6.50 9.36 -24.02
N ALA A 270 -7.11 8.66 -24.98
CA ALA A 270 -8.18 7.69 -24.75
C ALA A 270 -7.77 6.53 -23.81
N ARG A 271 -6.47 6.20 -23.75
CA ARG A 271 -5.91 5.15 -22.89
C ARG A 271 -6.30 5.35 -21.42
N ILE A 272 -6.06 6.55 -20.88
CA ILE A 272 -6.36 6.90 -19.49
C ILE A 272 -7.86 6.79 -19.19
N GLY A 273 -8.71 7.28 -20.10
CA GLY A 273 -10.17 7.19 -19.96
C GLY A 273 -10.68 5.75 -19.93
N SER A 274 -10.13 4.88 -20.80
CA SER A 274 -10.50 3.46 -20.84
C SER A 274 -10.15 2.72 -19.55
N ILE A 275 -9.00 3.06 -18.94
CA ILE A 275 -8.54 2.49 -17.67
C ILE A 275 -9.44 2.96 -16.53
N LEU A 276 -9.65 4.27 -16.40
CA LEU A 276 -10.47 4.83 -15.31
C LEU A 276 -11.89 4.25 -15.29
N LYS A 277 -12.50 4.05 -16.47
CA LYS A 277 -13.82 3.43 -16.60
C LYS A 277 -13.92 2.03 -15.94
N GLN A 278 -12.82 1.29 -15.87
CA GLN A 278 -12.75 -0.03 -15.25
C GLN A 278 -12.29 0.02 -13.79
N LEU A 279 -11.44 0.99 -13.42
CA LEU A 279 -10.93 1.10 -12.05
C LEU A 279 -11.90 1.74 -11.08
N GLU A 280 -12.64 2.78 -11.49
CA GLU A 280 -13.56 3.50 -10.60
C GLU A 280 -14.64 2.60 -9.97
N PRO A 281 -15.29 1.67 -10.71
CA PRO A 281 -16.29 0.77 -10.13
C PRO A 281 -15.69 -0.34 -9.24
N SER A 282 -14.37 -0.58 -9.28
CA SER A 282 -13.75 -1.70 -8.55
C SER A 282 -13.75 -1.51 -7.03
N GLY A 283 -13.86 -0.27 -6.55
CA GLY A 283 -13.74 0.05 -5.12
C GLY A 283 -12.36 -0.19 -4.50
N LEU A 284 -11.34 -0.56 -5.30
CA LEU A 284 -9.97 -0.84 -4.84
C LEU A 284 -9.09 0.40 -4.69
N PHE A 285 -9.49 1.52 -5.29
CA PHE A 285 -8.65 2.71 -5.44
C PHE A 285 -9.19 3.91 -4.66
N ARG A 286 -8.26 4.66 -4.10
CA ARG A 286 -8.51 6.00 -3.55
C ARG A 286 -7.76 7.02 -4.39
N LYS A 287 -8.51 7.86 -5.11
CA LYS A 287 -7.92 8.91 -5.95
C LYS A 287 -7.33 10.03 -5.09
N VAL A 288 -6.09 10.42 -5.40
CA VAL A 288 -5.38 11.53 -4.76
C VAL A 288 -4.90 12.49 -5.84
N LYS A 289 -4.94 13.80 -5.53
CA LYS A 289 -4.46 14.84 -6.43
C LYS A 289 -2.93 14.83 -6.50
N ALA A 290 -2.38 14.94 -7.71
CA ALA A 290 -0.96 15.17 -7.88
C ALA A 290 -0.54 16.51 -7.24
N ARG A 291 0.60 16.50 -6.53
CA ARG A 291 1.25 17.70 -5.98
C ARG A 291 2.41 18.10 -6.90
N PRO A 292 2.69 19.40 -7.07
CA PRO A 292 3.86 19.83 -7.83
C PRO A 292 5.15 19.52 -7.05
N PHE A 293 6.17 19.04 -7.75
CA PHE A 293 7.50 18.81 -7.17
C PHE A 293 8.54 19.78 -7.74
N SER A 294 9.69 19.91 -7.08
CA SER A 294 10.80 20.71 -7.62
C SER A 294 11.45 19.99 -8.81
N GLU A 295 11.90 20.75 -9.80
CA GLU A 295 12.62 20.21 -10.96
C GLU A 295 13.89 19.45 -10.58
N LYS A 296 14.46 19.71 -9.38
CA LYS A 296 15.67 19.03 -8.89
C LYS A 296 15.58 17.50 -8.94
N TYR A 297 14.38 16.94 -8.86
CA TYR A 297 14.18 15.48 -8.94
C TYR A 297 14.27 14.94 -10.37
N ILE A 298 13.87 15.72 -11.38
CA ILE A 298 14.10 15.38 -12.79
C ILE A 298 15.60 15.41 -13.07
N LEU A 299 16.29 16.42 -12.54
CA LEU A 299 17.71 16.66 -12.75
C LEU A 299 18.63 15.74 -11.95
N ALA A 300 18.07 15.00 -11.00
CA ALA A 300 18.80 13.96 -10.30
C ALA A 300 19.10 12.76 -11.20
N VAL A 301 18.28 12.56 -12.25
CA VAL A 301 18.44 11.43 -13.19
C VAL A 301 18.73 11.85 -14.62
N HIS A 302 18.18 12.98 -15.09
CA HIS A 302 18.40 13.48 -16.44
C HIS A 302 19.43 14.59 -16.52
N GLU A 303 20.16 14.63 -17.63
CA GLU A 303 21.16 15.65 -17.91
C GLU A 303 20.53 17.02 -18.14
N ARG A 304 21.11 18.06 -17.52
CA ARG A 304 20.70 19.47 -17.67
C ARG A 304 20.46 19.89 -19.11
N LYS A 305 21.43 19.60 -20.00
CA LYS A 305 21.41 19.99 -21.42
C LYS A 305 20.19 19.44 -22.16
N TYR A 306 19.77 18.22 -21.83
CA TYR A 306 18.58 17.59 -22.41
C TYR A 306 17.31 18.30 -21.93
N ILE A 307 17.19 18.51 -20.62
CA ILE A 307 16.03 19.20 -20.02
C ILE A 307 15.88 20.63 -20.56
N ASP A 308 16.97 21.37 -20.66
CA ASP A 308 16.96 22.74 -21.16
C ASP A 308 16.59 22.79 -22.65
N TYR A 309 17.09 21.84 -23.45
CA TYR A 309 16.65 21.67 -24.83
C TYR A 309 15.14 21.39 -24.92
N PHE A 310 14.65 20.39 -24.20
CA PHE A 310 13.25 19.96 -24.27
C PHE A 310 12.29 21.10 -23.91
N LYS A 311 12.62 21.88 -22.87
CA LYS A 311 11.88 23.11 -22.53
C LYS A 311 11.91 24.12 -23.66
N ALA A 312 13.10 24.40 -24.19
CA ALA A 312 13.30 25.45 -25.18
C ALA A 312 12.57 25.14 -26.50
N VAL A 313 12.66 23.90 -26.98
CA VAL A 313 12.00 23.48 -28.22
C VAL A 313 10.48 23.55 -28.04
N CYS A 314 9.90 22.95 -26.99
CA CYS A 314 8.45 23.01 -26.75
C CYS A 314 7.92 24.44 -26.62
N ARG A 315 8.65 25.34 -25.94
CA ARG A 315 8.23 26.76 -25.79
C ARG A 315 8.25 27.53 -27.10
N ARG A 316 9.21 27.24 -27.99
CA ARG A 316 9.41 27.96 -29.26
C ARG A 316 8.66 27.35 -30.44
N MET A 317 8.14 26.13 -30.30
CA MET A 317 7.28 25.54 -31.32
C MET A 317 6.04 26.41 -31.54
N GLN A 318 5.97 26.99 -32.74
CA GLN A 318 4.73 27.54 -33.29
C GLN A 318 3.77 26.37 -33.55
N SER A 319 2.47 26.62 -33.68
CA SER A 319 1.41 25.59 -33.81
C SER A 319 1.46 24.76 -35.12
N LEU A 320 2.62 24.64 -35.77
CA LEU A 320 2.87 24.01 -37.07
C LEU A 320 2.94 22.46 -37.02
N GLY A 321 2.30 21.83 -36.03
CA GLY A 321 2.27 20.37 -35.88
C GLY A 321 3.44 19.76 -35.10
N PRO A 322 3.44 18.42 -34.92
CA PRO A 322 4.50 17.70 -34.22
C PRO A 322 5.84 17.75 -34.97
N LEU A 323 6.93 17.81 -34.23
CA LEU A 323 8.30 17.74 -34.74
C LEU A 323 8.85 16.33 -34.55
N TYR A 324 9.17 15.68 -35.65
CA TYR A 324 9.84 14.38 -35.65
C TYR A 324 11.35 14.56 -35.96
N PRO A 325 12.23 13.97 -35.14
CA PRO A 325 13.66 13.93 -35.45
C PRO A 325 13.93 13.01 -36.65
N TYR A 326 14.86 13.42 -37.53
CA TYR A 326 15.22 12.66 -38.74
C TYR A 326 16.73 12.50 -38.95
N VAL A 327 17.59 13.22 -38.22
CA VAL A 327 19.06 13.10 -38.28
C VAL A 327 19.62 12.85 -36.88
N PHE A 328 20.36 11.76 -36.71
CA PHE A 328 20.89 11.31 -35.42
C PHE A 328 22.42 11.27 -35.44
N PRO A 329 23.10 11.80 -34.41
CA PRO A 329 24.57 11.79 -34.35
C PRO A 329 25.09 10.44 -33.86
N VAL A 330 25.08 9.41 -34.71
CA VAL A 330 25.47 8.02 -34.33
C VAL A 330 26.98 7.87 -34.11
N ARG A 331 27.81 8.41 -35.00
CA ARG A 331 29.28 8.26 -34.94
C ARG A 331 30.00 9.44 -34.30
N ASN A 332 29.53 10.66 -34.58
CA ASN A 332 30.20 11.91 -34.19
C ASN A 332 29.21 12.88 -33.54
N ALA A 333 29.13 12.87 -32.20
CA ALA A 333 28.29 13.77 -31.42
C ALA A 333 29.10 14.94 -30.82
N ALA A 334 29.92 15.62 -31.63
CA ALA A 334 30.86 16.63 -31.14
C ALA A 334 30.19 17.85 -30.51
N ARG A 335 29.11 18.38 -31.13
CA ARG A 335 28.33 19.52 -30.61
C ARG A 335 26.89 19.51 -31.12
N PRO A 336 25.90 19.97 -30.33
CA PRO A 336 24.52 20.05 -30.77
C PRO A 336 24.29 21.16 -31.83
N PRO A 337 23.45 20.94 -32.85
CA PRO A 337 23.05 21.97 -33.82
C PRO A 337 22.43 23.21 -33.18
N ARG A 338 22.61 24.41 -33.76
CA ARG A 338 22.01 25.65 -33.22
C ARG A 338 20.48 25.66 -33.35
N GLU A 339 19.97 25.26 -34.52
CA GLU A 339 18.54 25.22 -34.82
C GLU A 339 17.84 24.15 -33.98
N LEU A 340 16.76 24.49 -33.28
CA LEU A 340 16.15 23.60 -32.28
C LEU A 340 15.42 22.41 -32.90
N SER A 341 14.83 22.59 -34.09
CA SER A 341 14.18 21.51 -34.83
C SER A 341 15.20 20.47 -35.30
N VAL A 342 16.33 20.92 -35.85
CA VAL A 342 17.45 20.05 -36.27
C VAL A 342 18.13 19.40 -35.08
N ARG A 343 18.19 20.08 -33.92
CA ARG A 343 18.79 19.54 -32.69
C ARG A 343 17.99 18.36 -32.10
N ALA A 344 16.76 18.10 -32.54
CA ALA A 344 15.90 17.04 -31.98
C ALA A 344 16.56 15.67 -31.97
N GLY A 345 17.18 15.26 -33.08
CA GLY A 345 17.84 13.96 -33.14
C GLY A 345 19.14 13.86 -32.34
N TYR A 346 19.69 14.99 -31.84
CA TYR A 346 20.78 14.95 -30.85
C TYR A 346 20.30 14.45 -29.49
N PHE A 347 19.02 14.65 -29.19
CA PHE A 347 18.41 14.33 -27.92
C PHE A 347 17.35 13.22 -28.04
N CYS A 348 17.33 12.47 -29.15
CA CYS A 348 16.34 11.43 -29.39
C CYS A 348 16.99 10.13 -29.91
N ILE A 349 16.33 9.00 -29.65
CA ILE A 349 16.80 7.66 -30.07
C ILE A 349 15.92 6.99 -31.14
N ASP A 350 14.83 7.64 -31.57
CA ASP A 350 13.94 7.12 -32.61
C ASP A 350 13.32 8.21 -33.46
N THR A 351 12.59 7.82 -34.51
CA THR A 351 11.94 8.73 -35.46
C THR A 351 10.44 8.87 -35.23
N PHE A 352 9.87 8.26 -34.19
CA PHE A 352 8.42 8.15 -34.01
C PHE A 352 7.91 8.75 -32.69
N THR A 353 8.80 9.33 -31.89
CA THR A 353 8.46 10.11 -30.70
C THR A 353 8.43 11.61 -31.04
N PRO A 354 7.24 12.22 -31.23
CA PRO A 354 7.13 13.60 -31.67
C PRO A 354 7.26 14.62 -30.55
N LEU A 355 8.04 15.67 -30.77
CA LEU A 355 7.95 16.85 -29.92
C LEU A 355 6.71 17.67 -30.27
N SER A 356 5.96 18.10 -29.26
CA SER A 356 4.87 19.08 -29.41
C SER A 356 5.04 20.20 -28.39
N ARG A 357 4.36 21.33 -28.62
CA ARG A 357 4.39 22.48 -27.70
C ARG A 357 4.01 22.09 -26.26
N GLU A 358 3.09 21.15 -26.12
CA GLU A 358 2.54 20.70 -24.86
C GLU A 358 3.29 19.51 -24.22
N ALA A 359 4.18 18.85 -24.96
CA ALA A 359 4.88 17.63 -24.53
C ALA A 359 5.60 17.82 -23.19
N PHE A 360 6.37 18.91 -23.03
CA PHE A 360 7.06 19.22 -21.78
C PHE A 360 6.10 19.35 -20.60
N THR A 361 4.96 20.02 -20.79
CA THR A 361 3.98 20.25 -19.72
C THR A 361 3.29 18.95 -19.32
N ALA A 362 2.93 18.11 -20.29
CA ALA A 362 2.33 16.80 -20.03
C ALA A 362 3.31 15.86 -19.31
N ALA A 363 4.56 15.77 -19.78
CA ALA A 363 5.62 14.99 -19.15
C ALA A 363 5.93 15.47 -17.73
N ARG A 364 5.90 16.79 -17.49
CA ARG A 364 6.09 17.34 -16.15
C ARG A 364 4.98 16.91 -15.19
N GLY A 365 3.73 16.89 -15.67
CA GLY A 365 2.59 16.38 -14.91
C GLY A 365 2.73 14.89 -14.58
N ALA A 366 3.24 14.08 -15.51
CA ALA A 366 3.51 12.65 -15.28
C ALA A 366 4.52 12.45 -14.13
N VAL A 367 5.59 13.26 -14.10
CA VAL A 367 6.56 13.25 -12.99
C VAL A 367 5.91 13.63 -11.66
N ASP A 368 5.10 14.69 -11.64
CA ASP A 368 4.44 15.15 -10.41
C ASP A 368 3.45 14.11 -9.85
N ALA A 369 2.70 13.43 -10.74
CA ALA A 369 1.82 12.34 -10.34
C ALA A 369 2.60 11.14 -9.79
N THR A 370 3.70 10.78 -10.45
CA THR A 370 4.56 9.66 -10.04
C THR A 370 5.21 9.92 -8.68
N LEU A 371 5.77 11.11 -8.47
CA LEU A 371 6.36 11.51 -7.19
C LEU A 371 5.31 11.64 -6.08
N SER A 372 4.06 12.02 -6.41
CA SER A 372 2.96 11.98 -5.44
C SER A 372 2.62 10.55 -5.02
N GLY A 373 2.66 9.59 -5.95
CA GLY A 373 2.55 8.16 -5.67
C GLY A 373 3.67 7.67 -4.75
N ALA A 374 4.93 8.00 -5.07
CA ALA A 374 6.09 7.67 -4.25
C ALA A 374 6.01 8.26 -2.84
N LEU A 375 5.63 9.54 -2.72
CA LEU A 375 5.41 10.21 -1.44
C LEU A 375 4.33 9.49 -0.60
N SER A 376 3.26 9.01 -1.24
CA SER A 376 2.21 8.29 -0.51
C SER A 376 2.72 7.01 0.17
N LEU A 377 3.72 6.33 -0.40
CA LEU A 377 4.36 5.16 0.21
C LEU A 377 5.20 5.53 1.45
N LEU A 378 5.82 6.71 1.42
CA LEU A 378 6.50 7.30 2.58
C LEU A 378 5.49 7.72 3.66
N GLU A 379 4.33 8.24 3.27
CA GLU A 379 3.22 8.63 4.15
C GLU A 379 2.38 7.43 4.69
N GLY A 380 2.75 6.20 4.35
CA GLY A 380 2.19 4.97 4.94
C GLY A 380 1.29 4.14 4.03
N ALA A 381 1.08 4.53 2.77
CA ALA A 381 0.44 3.66 1.79
C ALA A 381 1.32 2.43 1.50
N THR A 382 0.69 1.28 1.29
CA THR A 382 1.40 0.06 0.86
C THR A 382 1.46 -0.06 -0.66
N LEU A 383 0.40 0.39 -1.34
CA LEU A 383 0.27 0.34 -2.80
C LEU A 383 -0.10 1.71 -3.34
N ALA A 384 0.58 2.12 -4.41
CA ALA A 384 0.26 3.31 -5.17
C ALA A 384 0.29 2.99 -6.67
N TYR A 385 -0.59 3.63 -7.42
CA TYR A 385 -0.62 3.59 -8.87
C TYR A 385 -0.57 5.01 -9.43
N ALA A 386 0.53 5.32 -10.12
CA ALA A 386 0.65 6.52 -10.93
C ALA A 386 0.18 6.20 -12.35
N LEU A 387 -1.09 6.52 -12.63
CA LEU A 387 -1.69 6.41 -13.95
C LEU A 387 -1.29 7.63 -14.77
N VAL A 388 -0.16 7.52 -15.47
CA VAL A 388 0.49 8.64 -16.14
C VAL A 388 0.45 8.55 -17.66
N ARG A 389 0.48 9.71 -18.30
CA ARG A 389 0.73 9.87 -19.74
C ARG A 389 1.40 11.23 -20.00
N PRO A 390 2.51 11.31 -20.74
CA PRO A 390 3.21 10.23 -21.45
C PRO A 390 3.91 9.20 -20.53
N PRO A 391 4.26 8.00 -21.06
CA PRO A 391 5.09 7.00 -20.37
C PRO A 391 6.53 7.50 -20.17
N GLY A 392 7.40 6.68 -19.55
CA GLY A 392 8.75 7.11 -19.16
C GLY A 392 9.91 6.14 -19.38
N HIS A 393 9.72 4.82 -19.44
CA HIS A 393 10.82 3.86 -19.29
C HIS A 393 11.89 3.89 -20.41
N HIS A 394 11.60 4.48 -21.57
CA HIS A 394 12.55 4.66 -22.68
C HIS A 394 13.35 5.97 -22.62
N ALA A 395 13.02 6.89 -21.71
CA ALA A 395 13.81 8.12 -21.55
C ALA A 395 15.10 7.83 -20.77
N GLU A 396 16.24 7.96 -21.44
CA GLU A 396 17.57 7.80 -20.87
C GLU A 396 18.04 9.09 -20.17
N ARG A 397 19.26 9.10 -19.61
CA ARG A 397 19.81 10.29 -18.96
C ARG A 397 19.80 11.51 -19.87
N GLY A 398 20.20 11.32 -21.13
CA GLY A 398 20.42 12.41 -22.07
C GLY A 398 19.43 12.49 -23.23
N VAL A 399 18.54 11.52 -23.43
CA VAL A 399 17.75 11.40 -24.65
C VAL A 399 16.32 10.91 -24.39
N PHE A 400 15.39 11.29 -25.26
CA PHE A 400 13.99 10.85 -25.26
C PHE A 400 13.72 9.84 -26.38
N GLY A 401 12.68 9.04 -26.24
CA GLY A 401 12.29 8.04 -27.24
C GLY A 401 11.19 7.11 -26.72
N GLY A 402 10.64 6.25 -27.58
CA GLY A 402 9.60 5.29 -27.25
C GLY A 402 8.37 5.95 -26.62
N PHE A 403 7.95 7.11 -27.13
CA PHE A 403 6.90 7.96 -26.55
C PHE A 403 7.23 8.60 -25.18
N CYS A 404 8.43 8.36 -24.64
CA CYS A 404 8.87 8.77 -23.31
C CYS A 404 9.78 10.00 -23.38
N TYR A 405 9.54 10.98 -22.49
CA TYR A 405 10.38 12.18 -22.37
C TYR A 405 11.07 12.29 -21.00
N PHE A 406 10.38 11.97 -19.92
CA PHE A 406 11.00 11.84 -18.59
C PHE A 406 10.81 10.43 -18.09
N ASN A 407 11.84 9.88 -17.46
CA ASN A 407 11.79 8.55 -16.90
C ASN A 407 11.10 8.58 -15.54
N ASN A 408 9.77 8.42 -15.58
CA ASN A 408 8.93 8.46 -14.38
C ASN A 408 9.39 7.44 -13.33
N ASN A 409 9.69 6.20 -13.75
CA ASN A 409 10.20 5.14 -12.87
C ASN A 409 11.51 5.52 -12.22
N ALA A 410 12.47 5.99 -13.01
CA ALA A 410 13.79 6.34 -12.49
C ALA A 410 13.76 7.55 -11.56
N ILE A 411 12.94 8.57 -11.85
CA ILE A 411 12.75 9.72 -10.96
C ILE A 411 12.16 9.26 -9.62
N ALA A 412 11.18 8.36 -9.64
CA ALA A 412 10.60 7.81 -8.41
C ALA A 412 11.59 6.95 -7.63
N ALA A 413 12.36 6.11 -8.32
CA ALA A 413 13.36 5.26 -7.71
C ALA A 413 14.51 6.07 -7.09
N ASP A 414 15.01 7.11 -7.77
CA ASP A 414 16.01 8.01 -7.19
C ASP A 414 15.47 8.73 -5.94
N TYR A 415 14.22 9.20 -6.00
CA TYR A 415 13.56 9.84 -4.87
C TYR A 415 13.44 8.90 -3.66
N LEU A 416 13.03 7.65 -3.88
CA LEU A 416 12.85 6.63 -2.84
C LEU A 416 14.19 6.05 -2.34
N SER A 417 15.23 6.01 -3.16
CA SER A 417 16.55 5.44 -2.83
C SER A 417 17.21 6.09 -1.60
N ARG A 418 16.84 7.35 -1.33
CA ARG A 418 17.27 8.13 -0.15
C ARG A 418 16.77 7.56 1.17
N TYR A 419 15.74 6.71 1.12
CA TYR A 419 15.08 6.12 2.29
C TYR A 419 15.31 4.61 2.39
N GLY A 420 15.90 3.97 1.37
CA GLY A 420 16.21 2.55 1.37
C GLY A 420 16.41 2.01 -0.05
N ARG A 421 16.93 0.79 -0.17
CA ARG A 421 17.14 0.12 -1.47
C ARG A 421 15.84 0.04 -2.27
N VAL A 422 15.92 0.29 -3.58
CA VAL A 422 14.76 0.27 -4.48
C VAL A 422 14.99 -0.78 -5.57
N CYS A 423 13.99 -1.58 -5.87
CA CYS A 423 14.00 -2.39 -7.10
C CYS A 423 13.03 -1.76 -8.10
N ILE A 424 13.46 -1.61 -9.35
CA ILE A 424 12.58 -1.36 -10.48
C ILE A 424 12.35 -2.69 -11.20
N LEU A 425 11.10 -3.13 -11.26
CA LEU A 425 10.66 -4.29 -12.02
C LEU A 425 9.85 -3.80 -13.22
N ASP A 426 10.40 -3.98 -14.41
CA ASP A 426 9.74 -3.64 -15.66
C ASP A 426 9.08 -4.86 -16.28
N ILE A 427 7.76 -4.75 -16.44
CA ILE A 427 6.88 -5.77 -16.99
C ILE A 427 6.14 -5.28 -18.26
N ASP A 428 6.56 -4.13 -18.80
CA ASP A 428 6.23 -3.71 -20.16
C ASP A 428 6.82 -4.69 -21.19
N PHE A 429 6.20 -4.80 -22.36
CA PHE A 429 6.69 -5.68 -23.43
C PHE A 429 8.08 -5.25 -23.92
N HIS A 430 8.36 -3.94 -23.90
CA HIS A 430 9.61 -3.37 -24.39
C HIS A 430 10.64 -3.24 -23.27
N HIS A 431 11.91 -3.33 -23.63
CA HIS A 431 12.98 -3.11 -22.66
C HIS A 431 13.00 -1.64 -22.21
N GLY A 432 12.89 -1.41 -20.90
CA GLY A 432 13.13 -0.11 -20.27
C GLY A 432 14.60 0.31 -20.30
N ASN A 433 15.14 0.60 -21.48
CA ASN A 433 16.53 1.05 -21.68
C ASN A 433 16.85 2.33 -20.91
N GLY A 434 15.88 3.22 -20.72
CA GLY A 434 16.09 4.47 -20.00
C GLY A 434 16.47 4.26 -18.53
N GLN A 435 15.75 3.38 -17.83
CA GLN A 435 16.07 3.08 -16.43
C GLN A 435 17.36 2.27 -16.30
N GLN A 436 17.65 1.38 -17.27
CA GLN A 436 18.93 0.69 -17.34
C GLN A 436 20.09 1.69 -17.45
N ASP A 437 20.05 2.63 -18.41
CA ASP A 437 21.07 3.67 -18.60
C ASP A 437 21.26 4.52 -17.33
N ILE A 438 20.15 4.94 -16.71
CA ILE A 438 20.19 5.77 -15.51
C ILE A 438 20.87 5.04 -14.34
N PHE A 439 20.59 3.76 -14.10
CA PHE A 439 21.12 3.06 -12.93
C PHE A 439 22.29 2.12 -13.22
N TYR A 440 22.82 2.08 -14.44
CA TYR A 440 23.80 1.07 -14.88
C TYR A 440 25.05 0.96 -13.99
N ARG A 441 25.46 2.07 -13.36
CA ARG A 441 26.62 2.15 -12.46
C ARG A 441 26.27 2.21 -10.97
N ARG A 442 25.01 1.98 -10.60
CA ARG A 442 24.48 2.13 -9.24
C ARG A 442 24.06 0.78 -8.67
N ARG A 443 24.27 0.60 -7.36
CA ARG A 443 23.89 -0.62 -6.60
C ARG A 443 22.77 -0.40 -5.60
N ASP A 444 22.42 0.85 -5.33
CA ASP A 444 21.32 1.23 -4.44
C ASP A 444 19.94 1.03 -5.10
N VAL A 445 19.92 0.94 -6.43
CA VAL A 445 18.75 0.63 -7.25
C VAL A 445 19.04 -0.61 -8.11
N LEU A 446 18.21 -1.65 -7.99
CA LEU A 446 18.25 -2.84 -8.85
C LEU A 446 17.26 -2.66 -9.99
N THR A 447 17.70 -2.81 -11.23
CA THR A 447 16.83 -2.83 -12.43
C THR A 447 16.64 -4.26 -12.91
N ILE A 448 15.38 -4.67 -13.09
CA ILE A 448 15.02 -5.95 -13.70
C ILE A 448 13.98 -5.68 -14.78
N SER A 449 14.17 -6.20 -15.99
CA SER A 449 13.21 -6.04 -17.09
C SER A 449 12.94 -7.38 -17.77
N LEU A 450 11.66 -7.68 -18.01
CA LEU A 450 11.19 -8.82 -18.82
C LEU A 450 10.57 -8.28 -20.10
N HIS A 451 11.20 -8.54 -21.24
CA HIS A 451 10.85 -7.88 -22.49
C HIS A 451 11.04 -8.81 -23.69
N GLY A 452 10.44 -8.45 -24.83
CA GLY A 452 10.75 -9.07 -26.12
C GLY A 452 12.24 -8.96 -26.43
N HIS A 453 12.84 -10.01 -26.96
CA HIS A 453 14.26 -9.98 -27.30
C HIS A 453 14.57 -8.81 -28.23
N PRO A 454 15.64 -8.04 -27.99
CA PRO A 454 16.01 -6.89 -28.84
C PRO A 454 16.29 -7.24 -30.31
N ASN A 455 16.29 -8.52 -30.70
CA ASN A 455 16.47 -8.90 -32.11
C ASN A 455 15.20 -8.65 -32.94
N PHE A 456 14.04 -8.55 -32.28
CA PHE A 456 12.75 -8.33 -32.95
C PHE A 456 11.90 -7.23 -32.29
N ALA A 457 12.23 -6.80 -31.07
CA ALA A 457 11.49 -5.78 -30.34
C ALA A 457 12.32 -4.52 -30.08
N TYR A 458 11.64 -3.35 -30.11
CA TYR A 458 12.21 -2.08 -29.69
C TYR A 458 12.70 -2.17 -28.22
N PRO A 459 13.87 -1.62 -27.86
CA PRO A 459 14.66 -0.61 -28.58
C PRO A 459 15.77 -1.16 -29.49
N TYR A 460 15.80 -2.46 -29.76
CA TYR A 460 16.75 -3.16 -30.66
C TYR A 460 18.24 -3.16 -30.28
N PHE A 461 18.71 -2.14 -29.54
CA PHE A 461 20.13 -1.90 -29.31
C PHE A 461 20.56 -2.07 -27.85
N SER A 462 19.63 -2.44 -26.97
CA SER A 462 19.87 -2.75 -25.56
C SER A 462 18.80 -3.70 -25.03
N GLY A 463 19.03 -4.28 -23.85
CA GLY A 463 18.17 -5.31 -23.27
C GLY A 463 18.75 -6.72 -23.42
N PHE A 464 19.99 -6.84 -23.89
CA PHE A 464 20.65 -8.13 -23.98
C PHE A 464 20.97 -8.69 -22.59
N ARG A 465 21.04 -10.01 -22.48
CA ARG A 465 21.21 -10.74 -21.19
C ARG A 465 22.55 -10.44 -20.51
N GLU A 466 23.54 -10.10 -21.31
CA GLU A 466 24.93 -9.86 -20.94
C GLU A 466 25.12 -8.49 -20.28
N GLU A 467 24.17 -7.57 -20.48
CA GLU A 467 24.17 -6.22 -19.91
C GLU A 467 23.85 -6.28 -18.41
N ARG A 468 24.90 -6.31 -17.58
CA ARG A 468 24.79 -6.59 -16.15
C ARG A 468 25.17 -5.43 -15.23
N GLY A 469 25.26 -4.23 -15.78
CA GLY A 469 25.77 -3.05 -15.10
C GLY A 469 27.28 -2.88 -15.28
N GLU A 470 27.80 -1.77 -14.79
CA GLU A 470 29.21 -1.37 -14.90
C GLU A 470 29.71 -0.78 -13.57
N GLY A 471 31.00 -0.97 -13.25
CA GLY A 471 31.57 -0.47 -11.99
C GLY A 471 30.82 -1.00 -10.77
N ASP A 472 30.40 -0.09 -9.88
CA ASP A 472 29.65 -0.46 -8.68
C ASP A 472 28.27 -1.07 -8.98
N GLY A 473 27.72 -0.87 -10.18
CA GLY A 473 26.42 -1.40 -10.61
C GLY A 473 26.45 -2.84 -11.14
N VAL A 474 27.63 -3.49 -11.22
CA VAL A 474 27.73 -4.87 -11.69
C VAL A 474 26.88 -5.81 -10.82
N GLY A 475 25.97 -6.55 -11.46
CA GLY A 475 25.01 -7.44 -10.81
C GLY A 475 23.69 -6.76 -10.41
N PHE A 476 23.54 -5.45 -10.61
CA PHE A 476 22.35 -4.66 -10.30
C PHE A 476 21.54 -4.24 -11.53
N ASN A 477 21.87 -4.79 -12.71
CA ASN A 477 21.01 -4.79 -13.89
C ASN A 477 20.76 -6.23 -14.35
N ILE A 478 19.50 -6.60 -14.55
CA ILE A 478 19.10 -7.96 -14.93
C ILE A 478 18.07 -7.93 -16.05
N ASN A 479 18.49 -8.32 -17.25
CA ASN A 479 17.62 -8.44 -18.40
C ASN A 479 17.15 -9.88 -18.62
N TYR A 480 15.85 -10.00 -18.90
CA TYR A 480 15.21 -11.21 -19.39
C TYR A 480 14.68 -10.96 -20.81
N PRO A 481 15.55 -11.02 -21.85
CA PRO A 481 15.09 -10.99 -23.24
C PRO A 481 14.39 -12.32 -23.55
N LEU A 482 13.11 -12.25 -23.90
CA LEU A 482 12.24 -13.42 -24.11
C LEU A 482 11.95 -13.64 -25.60
N PRO A 483 11.67 -14.88 -26.03
CA PRO A 483 11.28 -15.17 -27.41
C PRO A 483 10.02 -14.42 -27.87
N GLU A 484 9.88 -14.25 -29.18
CA GLU A 484 8.76 -13.54 -29.81
C GLU A 484 7.39 -14.15 -29.49
N ASN A 485 7.33 -15.48 -29.36
CA ASN A 485 6.11 -16.22 -29.15
C ASN A 485 6.12 -16.89 -27.78
N ILE A 486 5.48 -16.25 -26.79
CA ILE A 486 5.26 -16.84 -25.47
C ILE A 486 3.80 -16.67 -25.03
N ASN A 487 3.36 -17.55 -24.13
CA ASN A 487 2.08 -17.46 -23.44
C ASN A 487 2.29 -16.96 -22.00
N GLY A 488 1.19 -16.75 -21.27
CA GLY A 488 1.23 -16.26 -19.89
C GLY A 488 1.94 -17.21 -18.90
N GLU A 489 1.94 -18.52 -19.15
CA GLU A 489 2.64 -19.49 -18.29
C GLU A 489 4.15 -19.36 -18.39
N VAL A 490 4.68 -19.30 -19.63
CA VAL A 490 6.11 -19.09 -19.88
C VAL A 490 6.55 -17.74 -19.31
N TYR A 491 5.76 -16.68 -19.55
CA TYR A 491 6.02 -15.36 -18.96
C TYR A 491 6.11 -15.43 -17.43
N ARG A 492 5.16 -16.11 -16.77
CA ARG A 492 5.16 -16.27 -15.30
C ARG A 492 6.37 -17.02 -14.77
N SER A 493 6.92 -17.99 -15.51
CA SER A 493 8.16 -18.67 -15.14
C SER A 493 9.33 -17.68 -15.04
N TYR A 494 9.47 -16.79 -16.03
CA TYR A 494 10.47 -15.72 -15.98
C TYR A 494 10.19 -14.70 -14.89
N LEU A 495 8.93 -14.32 -14.68
CA LEU A 495 8.53 -13.44 -13.58
C LEU A 495 8.94 -14.06 -12.23
N GLY A 496 8.71 -15.36 -12.02
CA GLY A 496 9.15 -16.06 -10.80
C GLY A 496 10.65 -15.97 -10.56
N ARG A 497 11.47 -16.05 -11.61
CA ARG A 497 12.93 -15.85 -11.55
C ARG A 497 13.28 -14.41 -11.18
N ALA A 498 12.67 -13.43 -11.83
CA ALA A 498 12.83 -12.02 -11.48
C ALA A 498 12.47 -11.75 -10.01
N LEU A 499 11.33 -12.24 -9.53
CA LEU A 499 10.91 -12.11 -8.14
C LEU A 499 11.89 -12.76 -7.15
N THR A 500 12.63 -13.79 -7.57
CA THR A 500 13.70 -14.39 -6.76
C THR A 500 14.87 -13.42 -6.56
N HIS A 501 15.26 -12.68 -7.60
CA HIS A 501 16.28 -11.62 -7.46
C HIS A 501 15.80 -10.49 -6.56
N ILE A 502 14.54 -10.08 -6.67
CA ILE A 502 13.94 -9.06 -5.79
C ILE A 502 14.02 -9.50 -4.32
N ARG A 503 13.63 -10.74 -4.01
CA ARG A 503 13.73 -11.29 -2.64
C ARG A 503 15.16 -11.31 -2.11
N ARG A 504 16.15 -11.63 -2.96
CA ARG A 504 17.57 -11.62 -2.58
C ARG A 504 18.10 -10.22 -2.33
N PHE A 505 17.69 -9.24 -3.14
CA PHE A 505 18.11 -7.85 -3.01
C PHE A 505 17.47 -7.14 -1.79
N ARG A 506 16.34 -7.66 -1.29
CA ARG A 506 15.61 -7.14 -0.12
C ARG A 506 15.41 -5.61 -0.21
N PRO A 507 14.73 -5.11 -1.26
CA PRO A 507 14.44 -3.69 -1.38
C PRO A 507 13.41 -3.28 -0.31
N LEU A 508 13.45 -2.01 0.09
CA LEU A 508 12.40 -1.40 0.90
C LEU A 508 11.20 -0.98 0.03
N PHE A 509 11.47 -0.56 -1.21
CA PHE A 509 10.46 -0.12 -2.16
C PHE A 509 10.58 -0.88 -3.48
N LEU A 510 9.43 -1.20 -4.07
CA LEU A 510 9.31 -1.74 -5.41
C LEU A 510 8.67 -0.68 -6.31
N VAL A 511 9.32 -0.34 -7.41
CA VAL A 511 8.74 0.43 -8.51
C VAL A 511 8.44 -0.55 -9.64
N VAL A 512 7.20 -0.61 -10.09
CA VAL A 512 6.80 -1.47 -11.21
C VAL A 512 6.55 -0.58 -12.42
N ALA A 513 7.41 -0.66 -13.43
CA ALA A 513 7.14 -0.07 -14.73
C ALA A 513 6.09 -0.96 -15.42
N PHE A 514 4.86 -0.46 -15.46
CA PHE A 514 3.66 -1.26 -15.69
C PHE A 514 3.05 -0.98 -17.05
N GLY A 515 3.47 -1.78 -18.04
CA GLY A 515 2.86 -1.88 -19.36
C GLY A 515 1.88 -3.05 -19.47
N THR A 516 0.87 -2.92 -20.34
CA THR A 516 -0.04 -4.03 -20.70
C THR A 516 0.02 -4.41 -22.17
N ASP A 517 1.05 -3.96 -22.89
CA ASP A 517 1.34 -4.31 -24.28
C ASP A 517 1.86 -5.74 -24.46
N THR A 518 2.08 -6.45 -23.36
CA THR A 518 2.22 -7.92 -23.34
C THR A 518 0.92 -8.67 -23.63
N ALA A 519 -0.23 -7.96 -23.68
CA ALA A 519 -1.55 -8.53 -23.88
C ALA A 519 -1.78 -9.07 -25.30
N LYS A 520 -2.63 -10.09 -25.39
CA LYS A 520 -3.11 -10.60 -26.66
C LYS A 520 -3.77 -9.48 -27.49
N ASN A 521 -3.35 -9.37 -28.75
CA ASN A 521 -3.81 -8.39 -29.74
C ASN A 521 -3.38 -6.94 -29.49
N ASP A 522 -2.46 -6.67 -28.54
CA ASP A 522 -1.87 -5.34 -28.47
C ASP A 522 -1.12 -5.04 -29.78
N PRO A 523 -1.27 -3.83 -30.37
CA PRO A 523 -0.64 -3.51 -31.65
C PRO A 523 0.89 -3.35 -31.57
N THR A 524 1.48 -3.30 -30.38
CA THR A 524 2.92 -3.07 -30.16
C THR A 524 3.66 -4.27 -29.59
N GLY A 525 2.95 -5.33 -29.21
CA GLY A 525 3.55 -6.55 -28.65
C GLY A 525 3.04 -7.82 -29.35
N SER A 526 3.86 -8.88 -29.32
CA SER A 526 3.57 -10.15 -30.00
C SER A 526 3.01 -11.24 -29.06
N TRP A 527 2.93 -10.98 -27.76
CA TRP A 527 2.56 -11.98 -26.76
C TRP A 527 1.05 -12.14 -26.57
N LEU A 528 0.67 -13.21 -25.88
CA LEU A 528 -0.70 -13.68 -25.78
C LEU A 528 -1.27 -13.63 -24.36
N LEU A 529 -0.82 -12.68 -23.51
CA LEU A 529 -1.32 -12.59 -22.14
C LEU A 529 -2.80 -12.19 -22.13
N SER A 530 -3.58 -12.93 -21.35
CA SER A 530 -4.98 -12.66 -21.06
C SER A 530 -5.15 -11.86 -19.76
N ALA A 531 -6.35 -11.35 -19.52
CA ALA A 531 -6.69 -10.70 -18.26
C ALA A 531 -6.41 -11.59 -17.02
N ALA A 532 -6.62 -12.91 -17.13
CA ALA A 532 -6.31 -13.86 -16.06
C ALA A 532 -4.80 -13.96 -15.79
N ASP A 533 -3.97 -13.84 -16.83
CA ASP A 533 -2.52 -13.82 -16.69
C ASP A 533 -2.06 -12.55 -15.96
N PHE A 534 -2.64 -11.38 -16.28
CA PHE A 534 -2.38 -10.13 -15.56
C PHE A 534 -2.74 -10.26 -14.08
N LYS A 535 -3.88 -10.87 -13.75
CA LYS A 535 -4.27 -11.14 -12.35
C LYS A 535 -3.26 -12.05 -11.64
N ALA A 536 -2.84 -13.14 -12.29
CA ALA A 536 -1.84 -14.03 -11.72
C ALA A 536 -0.49 -13.33 -11.51
N ASN A 537 -0.04 -12.50 -12.47
CA ASN A 537 1.20 -11.72 -12.37
C ASN A 537 1.12 -10.73 -11.20
N GLY A 538 0.02 -9.98 -11.10
CA GLY A 538 -0.22 -9.06 -9.99
C GLY A 538 -0.15 -9.78 -8.64
N LYS A 539 -0.79 -10.95 -8.51
CA LYS A 539 -0.77 -11.75 -7.28
C LYS A 539 0.62 -12.20 -6.87
N LEU A 540 1.44 -12.63 -7.83
CA LEU A 540 2.83 -13.02 -7.55
C LEU A 540 3.68 -11.84 -7.05
N ILE A 541 3.46 -10.65 -7.62
CA ILE A 541 4.14 -9.41 -7.19
C ILE A 541 3.64 -8.96 -5.81
N GLY A 542 2.32 -8.98 -5.57
CA GLY A 542 1.70 -8.60 -4.30
C GLY A 542 2.16 -9.46 -3.12
N ALA A 543 2.39 -10.75 -3.39
CA ALA A 543 2.91 -11.71 -2.41
C ALA A 543 4.33 -11.36 -1.89
N LEU A 544 5.05 -10.42 -2.51
CA LEU A 544 6.30 -9.89 -1.95
C LEU A 544 6.08 -9.02 -0.70
N LYS A 545 4.86 -8.48 -0.50
CA LYS A 545 4.50 -7.60 0.62
C LYS A 545 5.39 -6.37 0.77
N LEU A 546 5.88 -5.84 -0.35
CA LEU A 546 6.69 -4.62 -0.43
C LEU A 546 5.81 -3.38 -0.62
N LYS A 547 6.32 -2.22 -0.17
CA LYS A 547 5.73 -0.92 -0.54
C LYS A 547 5.93 -0.72 -2.04
N THR A 548 4.84 -0.75 -2.80
CA THR A 548 4.89 -0.86 -4.26
C THR A 548 4.25 0.34 -4.94
N LEU A 549 5.01 0.99 -5.82
CA LEU A 549 4.52 2.01 -6.74
C LEU A 549 4.47 1.41 -8.14
N CYS A 550 3.28 1.24 -8.70
CA CYS A 550 3.13 0.95 -10.11
C CYS A 550 3.09 2.28 -10.88
N VAL A 551 3.84 2.39 -11.96
CA VAL A 551 3.87 3.56 -12.85
C VAL A 551 3.46 3.09 -14.23
N HIS A 552 2.43 3.71 -14.80
CA HIS A 552 1.89 3.25 -16.08
C HIS A 552 2.85 3.54 -17.25
N GLU A 553 3.11 2.53 -18.07
CA GLU A 553 3.94 2.60 -19.28
C GLU A 553 3.09 2.34 -20.55
N GLY A 554 3.38 1.27 -21.30
CA GLY A 554 2.71 0.88 -22.54
C GLY A 554 1.37 0.16 -22.37
N GLY A 555 0.82 -0.30 -23.50
CA GLY A 555 -0.51 -0.91 -23.61
C GLY A 555 -1.48 -0.01 -24.37
N TYR A 556 -1.93 -0.49 -25.53
CA TYR A 556 -2.49 0.35 -26.58
C TYR A 556 -3.79 -0.20 -27.21
N ASP A 557 -4.16 -1.46 -26.94
CA ASP A 557 -5.50 -1.96 -27.27
C ASP A 557 -6.55 -1.49 -26.25
N ASN A 558 -7.17 -0.33 -26.50
CA ASN A 558 -8.20 0.27 -25.65
C ASN A 558 -9.42 -0.62 -25.36
N ARG A 559 -9.65 -1.69 -26.16
CA ARG A 559 -10.76 -2.63 -25.93
C ARG A 559 -10.53 -3.51 -24.70
N VAL A 560 -9.26 -3.84 -24.42
CA VAL A 560 -8.85 -4.75 -23.34
C VAL A 560 -8.00 -4.09 -22.26
N LEU A 561 -7.37 -2.94 -22.56
CA LEU A 561 -6.48 -2.19 -21.68
C LEU A 561 -7.04 -2.03 -20.26
N GLY A 562 -8.22 -1.42 -20.11
CA GLY A 562 -8.81 -1.22 -18.78
C GLY A 562 -9.09 -2.52 -18.02
N SER A 563 -9.48 -3.59 -18.72
CA SER A 563 -9.73 -4.91 -18.11
C SER A 563 -8.43 -5.55 -17.62
N ASN A 564 -7.37 -5.49 -18.41
CA ASN A 564 -6.06 -6.01 -18.05
C ASN A 564 -5.48 -5.27 -16.83
N VAL A 565 -5.57 -3.93 -16.81
CA VAL A 565 -5.15 -3.11 -15.68
C VAL A 565 -5.95 -3.45 -14.41
N LYS A 566 -7.28 -3.54 -14.49
CA LYS A 566 -8.14 -3.92 -13.36
C LYS A 566 -7.73 -5.28 -12.80
N ASN A 567 -7.56 -6.29 -13.66
CA ASN A 567 -7.20 -7.64 -13.24
C ASN A 567 -5.81 -7.70 -12.59
N PHE A 568 -4.83 -6.99 -13.13
CA PHE A 568 -3.50 -6.86 -12.50
C PHE A 568 -3.60 -6.34 -11.08
N PHE A 569 -4.32 -5.23 -10.87
CA PHE A 569 -4.45 -4.63 -9.53
C PHE A 569 -5.31 -5.44 -8.57
N GLU A 570 -6.34 -6.15 -9.04
CA GLU A 570 -7.04 -7.15 -8.23
C GLU A 570 -6.07 -8.22 -7.73
N GLY A 571 -5.26 -8.77 -8.63
CA GLY A 571 -4.22 -9.73 -8.27
C GLY A 571 -3.22 -9.15 -7.28
N LEU A 572 -2.70 -7.96 -7.56
CA LEU A 572 -1.73 -7.25 -6.70
C LEU A 572 -2.28 -7.00 -5.30
N PHE A 573 -3.56 -6.68 -5.19
CA PHE A 573 -4.23 -6.45 -3.92
C PHE A 573 -4.53 -7.76 -3.15
N GLU A 574 -4.86 -8.84 -3.86
CA GLU A 574 -5.05 -10.19 -3.29
C GLU A 574 -3.75 -10.80 -2.78
N GLY A 575 -2.66 -10.58 -3.52
CA GLY A 575 -1.31 -11.12 -3.27
C GLY A 575 -0.72 -10.63 -1.98
#